data_AF-A0A2E0L249-F1
#
_entry.id   AF-A0A2E0L249-F1
#
_cell.length_a   1.000
_cell.length_b   1.000
_cell.length_c   1.000
_cell.angle_alpha   90.00
_cell.angle_beta   90.00
_cell.angle_gamma   90.00
#
_symmetry.space_group_name_H-M   'P 1'
#
loop_
_entity.id
_entity.type
_entity.pdbx_description
1 polymer ?
#
loop_
_entity_poly.entity_id
_entity_poly.type
_entity_poly.pdbx_seq_one_letter_code
_entity_poly.pdbx_strand_id
1 'polypeptide(L)'
;MHSTESAYHLRQISQRANDLFERAWRRGQFKRIQALFTGESRHLPLLSDIEDQHQQSDTLELGVQPTRLERIIGTQGKISFDKDFLPLQRRSKARWVAVAQAMLLGATNLPPVDVVQVGDDYYIKDGNHRVSVAKALNYLYIDADVTRWAKAADSPDAAEAGMQ
;
A
#
# COMPACT_ATOMS: atom_id res chain seq x y z
N MET A 1 34.74 20.11 -8.22
CA MET A 1 33.81 20.62 -7.18
C MET A 1 32.43 19.96 -7.21
N HIS A 2 31.94 19.43 -8.35
CA HIS A 2 30.64 18.73 -8.44
C HIS A 2 30.54 17.37 -7.69
N SER A 3 31.66 16.71 -7.36
CA SER A 3 31.65 15.37 -6.75
C SER A 3 31.26 15.36 -5.26
N THR A 4 31.54 16.44 -4.52
CA THR A 4 31.28 16.51 -3.07
C THR A 4 29.80 16.79 -2.77
N GLU A 5 29.17 17.60 -3.61
CA GLU A 5 27.76 17.99 -3.49
C GLU A 5 26.81 16.80 -3.74
N SER A 6 27.11 15.98 -4.75
CA SER A 6 26.37 14.74 -5.04
C SER A 6 26.49 13.71 -3.91
N ALA A 7 27.70 13.50 -3.39
CA ALA A 7 27.93 12.56 -2.27
C ALA A 7 27.22 13.02 -0.97
N TYR A 8 27.18 14.33 -0.72
CA TYR A 8 26.46 14.90 0.41
C TYR A 8 24.94 14.70 0.28
N HIS A 9 24.38 14.98 -0.90
CA HIS A 9 22.96 14.81 -1.17
C HIS A 9 22.51 13.35 -0.99
N LEU A 10 23.27 12.38 -1.51
CA LEU A 10 22.98 10.95 -1.32
C LEU A 10 23.05 10.52 0.14
N ARG A 11 23.98 11.07 0.92
CA ARG A 11 24.08 10.81 2.37
C ARG A 11 22.86 11.35 3.11
N GLN A 12 22.44 12.58 2.81
CA GLN A 12 21.25 13.19 3.40
C GLN A 12 19.97 12.38 3.11
N ILE A 13 19.80 11.94 1.86
CA ILE A 13 18.64 11.10 1.48
C ILE A 13 18.66 9.78 2.23
N SER A 14 19.82 9.16 2.34
CA SER A 14 19.99 7.90 3.08
C SER A 14 19.66 8.06 4.58
N GLN A 15 20.11 9.16 5.20
CA GLN A 15 19.77 9.48 6.59
C GLN A 15 18.26 9.72 6.74
N ARG A 16 17.67 10.56 5.90
CA ARG A 16 16.23 10.86 5.91
C ARG A 16 15.38 9.60 5.74
N ALA A 17 15.75 8.71 4.83
CA ALA A 17 15.08 7.43 4.61
C ALA A 17 15.16 6.51 5.83
N ASN A 18 16.32 6.46 6.52
CA ASN A 18 16.46 5.72 7.77
C ASN A 18 15.60 6.32 8.89
N ASP A 19 15.59 7.65 9.03
CA ASP A 19 14.79 8.32 10.05
C ASP A 19 13.29 8.11 9.83
N LEU A 20 12.84 8.13 8.58
CA LEU A 20 11.48 7.78 8.20
C LEU A 20 11.13 6.36 8.65
N PHE A 21 12.02 5.39 8.42
CA PHE A 21 11.83 4.02 8.88
C PHE A 21 11.73 3.95 10.42
N GLU A 22 12.66 4.57 11.15
CA GLU A 22 12.66 4.51 12.62
C GLU A 22 11.43 5.21 13.21
N ARG A 23 10.90 6.26 12.57
CA ARG A 23 9.61 6.86 12.94
C ARG A 23 8.45 5.92 12.69
N ALA A 24 8.36 5.30 11.51
CA ALA A 24 7.31 4.35 11.17
C ALA A 24 7.33 3.13 12.11
N TRP A 25 8.52 2.59 12.39
CA TRP A 25 8.74 1.48 13.31
C TRP A 25 8.29 1.81 14.74
N ARG A 26 8.72 2.97 15.28
CA ARG A 26 8.32 3.42 16.63
C ARG A 26 6.83 3.68 16.72
N ARG A 27 6.23 4.28 15.69
CA ARG A 27 4.77 4.48 15.62
C ARG A 27 4.03 3.15 15.66
N GLY A 28 4.51 2.13 14.94
CA GLY A 28 3.93 0.79 14.94
C GLY A 28 4.05 0.10 16.31
N GLN A 29 5.20 0.24 16.97
CA GLN A 29 5.40 -0.25 18.34
C GLN A 29 4.43 0.41 19.34
N PHE A 30 4.34 1.74 19.31
CA PHE A 30 3.46 2.49 20.21
C PHE A 30 1.99 2.09 20.01
N LYS A 31 1.52 2.03 18.77
CA LYS A 31 0.15 1.63 18.46
C LYS A 31 -0.15 0.18 18.86
N ARG A 32 0.81 -0.74 18.75
CA ARG A 32 0.67 -2.11 19.24
C ARG A 32 0.52 -2.16 20.76
N ILE A 33 1.35 -1.41 21.48
CA ILE A 33 1.23 -1.30 22.94
C ILE A 33 -0.13 -0.72 23.32
N GLN A 34 -0.57 0.36 22.66
CA GLN A 34 -1.89 0.95 22.88
C GLN A 34 -3.02 -0.05 22.63
N ALA A 35 -2.96 -0.83 21.55
CA ALA A 35 -3.95 -1.85 21.21
C ALA A 35 -4.09 -2.95 22.27
N LEU A 36 -3.03 -3.28 23.01
CA LEU A 36 -3.11 -4.22 24.14
C LEU A 36 -3.98 -3.67 25.28
N PHE A 37 -4.02 -2.35 25.45
CA PHE A 37 -4.85 -1.70 26.47
C PHE A 37 -6.29 -1.45 25.99
N THR A 38 -6.48 -1.16 24.70
CA THR A 38 -7.81 -0.86 24.14
C THR A 38 -8.55 -2.07 23.59
N GLY A 39 -7.86 -3.18 23.34
CA GLY A 39 -8.44 -4.36 22.68
C GLY A 39 -8.61 -4.21 21.15
N GLU A 40 -8.09 -3.15 20.54
CA GLU A 40 -8.21 -2.92 19.10
C GLU A 40 -7.39 -3.93 18.28
N SER A 41 -8.01 -4.53 17.25
CA SER A 41 -7.25 -5.34 16.28
C SER A 41 -6.36 -4.46 15.40
N ARG A 42 -5.11 -4.87 15.21
CA ARG A 42 -4.14 -4.23 14.30
C ARG A 42 -3.86 -5.05 13.04
N HIS A 43 -4.68 -6.07 12.79
CA HIS A 43 -4.44 -6.99 11.68
C HIS A 43 -4.76 -6.28 10.38
N LEU A 44 -3.87 -6.45 9.39
CA LEU A 44 -4.10 -5.98 8.04
C LEU A 44 -5.10 -6.94 7.38
N PRO A 45 -6.27 -6.46 6.92
CA PRO A 45 -7.25 -7.29 6.21
C PRO A 45 -6.63 -8.07 5.07
N LEU A 46 -6.95 -9.37 4.98
CA LEU A 46 -6.57 -10.21 3.86
C LEU A 46 -7.68 -10.22 2.82
N LEU A 47 -7.31 -10.09 1.55
CA LEU A 47 -8.27 -10.26 0.45
C LEU A 47 -8.88 -11.68 0.47
N SER A 48 -8.09 -12.68 0.87
CA SER A 48 -8.56 -14.07 1.01
C SER A 48 -9.72 -14.24 1.98
N ASP A 49 -9.86 -13.35 2.97
CA ASP A 49 -10.97 -13.40 3.94
C ASP A 49 -12.33 -13.08 3.29
N ILE A 50 -12.31 -12.46 2.10
CA ILE A 50 -13.51 -12.13 1.31
C ILE A 50 -13.51 -12.77 -0.08
N GLU A 51 -12.42 -13.45 -0.49
CA GLU A 51 -12.30 -14.14 -1.78
C GLU A 51 -13.36 -15.21 -1.99
N ASP A 52 -13.70 -15.98 -0.96
CA ASP A 52 -14.72 -17.05 -1.05
C ASP A 52 -16.10 -16.50 -1.44
N GLN A 53 -16.41 -15.25 -1.09
CA GLN A 53 -17.65 -14.56 -1.49
C GLN A 53 -17.61 -14.04 -2.93
N HIS A 54 -16.41 -14.00 -3.52
CA HIS A 54 -16.09 -13.37 -4.80
C HIS A 54 -15.49 -14.33 -5.83
N GLN A 55 -15.47 -15.64 -5.56
CA GLN A 55 -14.87 -16.67 -6.43
C GLN A 55 -15.50 -16.75 -7.84
N GLN A 56 -16.72 -16.23 -8.03
CA GLN A 56 -17.43 -16.15 -9.32
C GLN A 56 -17.53 -14.71 -9.87
N SER A 57 -16.72 -13.78 -9.36
CA SER A 57 -16.75 -12.38 -9.79
C SER A 57 -16.08 -12.21 -11.16
N ASP A 58 -16.72 -11.44 -12.04
CA ASP A 58 -16.04 -10.97 -13.24
C ASP A 58 -14.89 -10.05 -12.84
N THR A 59 -13.78 -10.14 -13.57
CA THR A 59 -12.59 -9.34 -13.34
C THR A 59 -12.43 -8.33 -14.47
N LEU A 60 -12.26 -7.06 -14.12
CA LEU A 60 -12.06 -5.96 -15.07
C LEU A 60 -10.72 -5.28 -14.82
N GLU A 61 -9.83 -5.31 -15.82
CA GLU A 61 -8.57 -4.56 -15.79
C GLU A 61 -8.85 -3.08 -16.06
N LEU A 62 -8.59 -2.22 -15.08
CA LEU A 62 -8.73 -0.76 -15.21
C LEU A 62 -7.41 -0.07 -15.58
N GLY A 63 -6.28 -0.80 -15.46
CA GLY A 63 -4.95 -0.28 -15.73
C GLY A 63 -4.45 0.69 -14.66
N VAL A 64 -3.42 1.46 -15.04
CA VAL A 64 -2.72 2.37 -14.13
C VAL A 64 -3.51 3.65 -13.90
N GLN A 65 -3.86 3.93 -12.64
CA GLN A 65 -4.56 5.14 -12.23
C GLN A 65 -4.13 5.63 -10.83
N PRO A 66 -4.21 6.95 -10.57
CA PRO A 66 -3.93 7.51 -9.25
C PRO A 66 -4.96 7.01 -8.23
N THR A 67 -4.49 6.28 -7.22
CA THR A 67 -5.33 5.65 -6.20
C THR A 67 -5.10 6.30 -4.84
N ARG A 68 -6.18 6.63 -4.14
CA ARG A 68 -6.11 7.23 -2.81
C ARG A 68 -5.53 6.24 -1.81
N LEU A 69 -4.47 6.64 -1.12
CA LEU A 69 -3.83 5.81 -0.09
C LEU A 69 -4.76 5.47 1.07
N GLU A 70 -5.78 6.30 1.36
CA GLU A 70 -6.79 6.03 2.39
C GLU A 70 -7.71 4.84 2.04
N ARG A 71 -7.91 4.56 0.75
CA ARG A 71 -8.74 3.46 0.27
C ARG A 71 -7.98 2.14 0.14
N ILE A 72 -6.65 2.17 0.28
CA ILE A 72 -5.85 0.95 0.37
C ILE A 72 -5.90 0.46 1.81
N ILE A 73 -6.67 -0.60 2.04
CA ILE A 73 -7.00 -1.10 3.37
C ILE A 73 -6.36 -2.44 3.70
N GLY A 74 -5.97 -3.23 2.71
CA GLY A 74 -5.58 -4.63 2.91
C GLY A 74 -4.51 -5.14 1.95
N THR A 75 -4.24 -6.44 2.02
CA THR A 75 -3.27 -7.14 1.16
C THR A 75 -3.81 -8.51 0.76
N GLN A 76 -3.50 -8.99 -0.44
CA GLN A 76 -3.68 -10.39 -0.84
C GLN A 76 -2.45 -11.24 -0.47
N GLY A 77 -1.28 -10.60 -0.41
CA GLY A 77 -0.01 -11.27 -0.12
C GLY A 77 0.31 -11.43 1.37
N LYS A 78 1.56 -11.82 1.64
CA LYS A 78 2.09 -12.04 2.98
C LYS A 78 1.99 -10.82 3.89
N ILE A 79 1.37 -11.00 5.06
CA ILE A 79 1.31 -10.00 6.12
C ILE A 79 2.72 -9.70 6.65
N SER A 80 3.20 -8.50 6.36
CA SER A 80 4.47 -7.94 6.87
C SER A 80 4.28 -6.57 7.53
N PHE A 81 3.06 -6.05 7.51
CA PHE A 81 2.64 -4.74 7.97
C PHE A 81 1.33 -4.86 8.75
N ASP A 82 1.05 -3.89 9.62
CA ASP A 82 -0.25 -3.78 10.29
C ASP A 82 -1.27 -3.03 9.42
N LYS A 83 -2.51 -2.87 9.92
CA LYS A 83 -3.61 -2.15 9.23
C LYS A 83 -3.29 -0.71 8.81
N ASP A 84 -2.30 -0.08 9.44
CA ASP A 84 -1.87 1.28 9.10
C ASP A 84 -0.65 1.25 8.16
N PHE A 85 -0.32 0.08 7.61
CA PHE A 85 0.87 -0.23 6.82
C PHE A 85 2.19 0.09 7.54
N LEU A 86 2.23 -0.03 8.87
CA LEU A 86 3.48 0.13 9.63
C LEU A 86 4.24 -1.21 9.69
N PRO A 87 5.59 -1.22 9.53
CA PRO A 87 6.34 -2.47 9.47
C PRO A 87 6.19 -3.31 10.76
N LEU A 88 5.91 -4.60 10.62
CA LEU A 88 5.81 -5.51 11.77
C LEU A 88 7.17 -6.04 12.23
N GLN A 89 8.14 -6.16 11.32
CA GLN A 89 9.44 -6.77 11.56
C GLN A 89 10.59 -5.89 11.07
N ARG A 90 11.70 -5.83 11.84
CA ARG A 90 12.88 -5.06 11.47
C ARG A 90 13.61 -5.56 10.23
N ARG A 91 13.46 -6.84 9.87
CA ARG A 91 14.06 -7.40 8.65
C ARG A 91 13.62 -6.68 7.37
N SER A 92 12.45 -6.01 7.39
CA SER A 92 11.96 -5.21 6.27
C SER A 92 12.71 -3.88 6.07
N LYS A 93 13.56 -3.46 7.03
CA LYS A 93 14.23 -2.16 7.03
C LYS A 93 15.00 -1.88 5.75
N ALA A 94 15.84 -2.81 5.31
CA ALA A 94 16.70 -2.58 4.14
C ALA A 94 15.88 -2.28 2.87
N ARG A 95 14.87 -3.12 2.58
CA ARG A 95 13.97 -2.92 1.44
C ARG A 95 13.13 -1.66 1.57
N TRP A 96 12.63 -1.38 2.78
CA TRP A 96 11.83 -0.18 3.07
C TRP A 96 12.62 1.11 2.84
N VAL A 97 13.86 1.17 3.36
CA VAL A 97 14.77 2.31 3.20
C VAL A 97 15.14 2.51 1.73
N ALA A 98 15.41 1.44 0.98
CA ALA A 98 15.69 1.54 -0.45
C ALA A 98 14.53 2.15 -1.24
N VAL A 99 13.29 1.75 -0.93
CA VAL A 99 12.08 2.35 -1.56
C VAL A 99 11.94 3.81 -1.16
N ALA A 100 12.15 4.15 0.12
CA ALA A 100 12.10 5.54 0.59
C ALA A 100 13.16 6.42 -0.08
N GLN A 101 14.38 5.92 -0.28
CA GLN A 101 15.42 6.65 -1.02
C GLN A 101 14.99 6.92 -2.46
N ALA A 102 14.45 5.91 -3.16
CA ALA A 102 13.99 6.07 -4.53
C ALA A 102 12.84 7.10 -4.64
N MET A 103 11.87 7.06 -3.73
CA MET A 103 10.77 8.04 -3.70
C MET A 103 11.27 9.46 -3.37
N LEU A 104 12.20 9.60 -2.42
CA LEU A 104 12.78 10.90 -2.05
C LEU A 104 13.63 11.51 -3.17
N LEU A 105 14.25 10.68 -4.01
CA LEU A 105 14.99 11.10 -5.21
C LEU A 105 14.05 11.51 -6.35
N GLY A 106 12.73 11.32 -6.21
CA GLY A 106 11.78 11.57 -7.29
C GLY A 106 11.92 10.57 -8.45
N ALA A 107 12.32 9.32 -8.16
CA ALA A 107 12.45 8.29 -9.19
C ALA A 107 11.13 8.10 -9.94
N THR A 108 11.11 8.46 -11.22
CA THR A 108 9.94 8.37 -12.11
C THR A 108 9.62 6.93 -12.54
N ASN A 109 10.54 6.00 -12.33
CA ASN A 109 10.44 4.61 -12.81
C ASN A 109 10.08 3.62 -11.70
N LEU A 110 9.53 4.10 -10.58
CA LEU A 110 8.97 3.16 -9.61
C LEU A 110 7.73 2.52 -10.24
N PRO A 111 7.67 1.17 -10.34
CA PRO A 111 6.49 0.53 -10.89
C PRO A 111 5.28 0.87 -10.00
N PRO A 112 4.09 1.00 -10.61
CA PRO A 112 2.86 1.19 -9.85
C PRO A 112 2.69 0.07 -8.82
N VAL A 113 1.88 0.33 -7.79
CA VAL A 113 1.44 -0.75 -6.90
C VAL A 113 0.39 -1.58 -7.62
N ASP A 114 0.37 -2.89 -7.40
CA ASP A 114 -0.64 -3.77 -7.99
C ASP A 114 -1.74 -3.99 -6.95
N VAL A 115 -2.99 -3.68 -7.30
CA VAL A 115 -4.11 -3.71 -6.37
C VAL A 115 -5.35 -4.35 -6.98
N VAL A 116 -6.12 -5.02 -6.13
CA VAL A 116 -7.50 -5.42 -6.42
C VAL A 116 -8.45 -4.39 -5.82
N GLN A 117 -9.38 -3.88 -6.62
CA GLN A 117 -10.51 -3.09 -6.15
C GLN A 117 -11.70 -4.01 -5.84
N VAL A 118 -12.21 -3.92 -4.61
CA VAL A 118 -13.46 -4.58 -4.19
C VAL A 118 -14.38 -3.50 -3.60
N GLY A 119 -15.48 -3.19 -4.29
CA GLY A 119 -16.29 -2.02 -3.96
C GLY A 119 -15.45 -0.72 -4.09
N ASP A 120 -15.38 0.06 -3.02
CA ASP A 120 -14.61 1.32 -2.97
C ASP A 120 -13.19 1.16 -2.38
N ASP A 121 -12.85 -0.04 -1.93
CA ASP A 121 -11.62 -0.31 -1.20
C ASP A 121 -10.64 -1.16 -2.01
N TYR A 122 -9.36 -1.07 -1.66
CA TYR A 122 -8.26 -1.65 -2.42
C TYR A 122 -7.40 -2.56 -1.54
N TYR A 123 -7.00 -3.69 -2.12
CA TYR A 123 -6.16 -4.71 -1.52
C TYR A 123 -4.90 -4.88 -2.34
N ILE A 124 -3.74 -4.83 -1.70
CA ILE A 124 -2.45 -4.90 -2.38
C ILE A 124 -2.13 -6.33 -2.81
N LYS A 125 -1.92 -6.56 -4.10
CA LYS A 125 -1.26 -7.74 -4.66
C LYS A 125 0.27 -7.63 -4.51
N ASP A 126 0.85 -6.52 -4.99
CA ASP A 126 2.27 -6.18 -4.83
C ASP A 126 2.48 -4.69 -4.50
N GLY A 127 3.59 -4.39 -3.80
CA GLY A 127 3.97 -3.02 -3.51
C GLY A 127 3.67 -2.55 -2.09
N ASN A 128 3.45 -3.48 -1.15
CA ASN A 128 3.23 -3.17 0.28
C ASN A 128 4.27 -2.19 0.87
N HIS A 129 5.55 -2.32 0.50
CA HIS A 129 6.60 -1.37 0.92
C HIS A 129 6.40 0.03 0.33
N ARG A 130 5.99 0.13 -0.94
CA ARG A 130 5.71 1.42 -1.61
C ARG A 130 4.54 2.13 -0.93
N VAL A 131 3.45 1.42 -0.61
CA VAL A 131 2.32 1.99 0.15
C VAL A 131 2.73 2.43 1.55
N SER A 132 3.50 1.61 2.27
CA SER A 132 4.00 1.95 3.61
C SER A 132 4.86 3.21 3.60
N VAL A 133 5.80 3.31 2.65
CA VAL A 133 6.66 4.49 2.49
C VAL A 133 5.84 5.72 2.08
N ALA A 134 4.93 5.60 1.12
CA ALA A 134 4.10 6.70 0.66
C ALA A 134 3.22 7.26 1.81
N LYS A 135 2.64 6.40 2.64
CA LYS A 135 1.93 6.81 3.88
C LYS A 135 2.88 7.49 4.88
N ALA A 136 4.09 6.99 5.05
CA ALA A 136 5.08 7.62 5.95
C ALA A 136 5.57 8.99 5.44
N LEU A 137 5.52 9.21 4.13
CA LEU A 137 5.79 10.50 3.47
C LEU A 137 4.54 11.40 3.40
N ASN A 138 3.39 10.96 3.91
CA ASN A 138 2.10 11.65 3.86
C ASN A 138 1.63 11.96 2.42
N TYR A 139 1.94 11.09 1.46
CA TYR A 139 1.32 11.18 0.14
C TYR A 139 -0.18 10.88 0.26
N LEU A 140 -0.98 11.54 -0.58
CA LEU A 140 -2.44 11.31 -0.65
C LEU A 140 -2.81 10.23 -1.67
N TYR A 141 -2.03 10.16 -2.75
CA TYR A 141 -2.24 9.25 -3.86
C TYR A 141 -0.97 8.44 -4.15
N ILE A 142 -1.15 7.30 -4.79
CA ILE A 142 -0.10 6.47 -5.36
C ILE A 142 -0.60 5.90 -6.70
N ASP A 143 0.28 5.81 -7.69
CA ASP A 143 -0.07 5.15 -8.95
C ASP A 143 -0.24 3.66 -8.71
N ALA A 144 -1.40 3.13 -9.12
CA ALA A 144 -1.74 1.73 -8.95
C ALA A 144 -2.24 1.14 -10.26
N ASP A 145 -1.78 -0.05 -10.60
CA ASP A 145 -2.38 -0.90 -11.62
C ASP A 145 -3.56 -1.63 -10.97
N VAL A 146 -4.77 -1.36 -11.45
CA VAL A 146 -6.00 -1.73 -10.75
C VAL A 146 -6.75 -2.81 -11.52
N THR A 147 -6.94 -3.94 -10.85
CA THR A 147 -7.88 -4.99 -11.26
C THR A 147 -9.15 -4.89 -10.41
N ARG A 148 -10.32 -4.66 -10.99
CA ARG A 148 -11.59 -4.62 -10.25
C ARG A 148 -12.26 -5.99 -10.24
N TRP A 149 -12.78 -6.39 -9.09
CA TRP A 149 -13.73 -7.49 -8.98
C TRP A 149 -15.16 -6.95 -8.98
N ALA A 150 -15.93 -7.32 -10.00
CA ALA A 150 -17.34 -6.95 -10.14
C ALA A 150 -18.23 -8.05 -9.56
N LYS A 151 -19.25 -7.69 -8.77
CA LYS A 151 -20.33 -8.64 -8.48
C LYS A 151 -21.17 -8.81 -9.74
N ALA A 152 -21.80 -9.96 -9.92
CA ALA A 152 -22.68 -10.22 -11.07
C ALA A 152 -23.82 -9.18 -11.23
N ALA A 153 -24.23 -8.52 -10.15
CA ALA A 153 -25.23 -7.44 -10.18
C ALA A 153 -24.67 -6.07 -10.61
N ASP A 154 -23.34 -5.91 -10.62
CA ASP A 154 -22.63 -4.69 -11.02
C ASP A 154 -22.18 -4.75 -12.50
N SER A 155 -22.46 -5.86 -13.20
CA SER A 155 -22.17 -6.00 -14.63
C SER A 155 -23.08 -5.06 -15.44
N PRO A 156 -22.53 -4.27 -16.39
CA PRO A 156 -23.32 -3.34 -17.20
C PRO A 156 -24.46 -4.03 -17.98
N ASP A 157 -24.31 -5.32 -18.32
CA ASP A 157 -25.36 -6.14 -18.96
C ASP A 157 -26.58 -6.38 -18.05
N ALA A 158 -26.43 -6.36 -16.73
CA ALA A 158 -27.54 -6.57 -15.80
C ALA A 158 -28.47 -5.34 -15.69
N ALA A 159 -27.96 -4.14 -16.02
CA ALA A 159 -28.74 -2.91 -15.99
C ALA A 159 -29.73 -2.79 -17.17
N GLU A 160 -29.47 -3.46 -18.30
CA GLU A 160 -30.36 -3.45 -19.47
C GLU A 160 -31.50 -4.48 -19.37
N ALA A 161 -31.33 -5.54 -18.58
CA ALA A 161 -32.33 -6.61 -18.43
C ALA A 161 -33.50 -6.27 -17.49
N GLY A 162 -33.42 -5.16 -16.74
CA GLY A 162 -34.42 -4.78 -15.73
C GLY A 162 -35.48 -3.76 -16.18
N MET A 163 -35.48 -3.34 -17.45
CA MET A 163 -36.37 -2.28 -17.96
C MET A 163 -37.38 -2.76 -19.03
N GLN A 164 -37.67 -4.06 -19.10
CA GLN A 164 -38.72 -4.61 -19.98
C GLN A 164 -39.96 -5.00 -19.19
#